data_AF-A0A7C1BV41-F1
#
_entry.id   AF-A0A7C1BV41-F1
#
_cell.length_a   1.000
_cell.length_b   1.000
_cell.length_c   1.000
_cell.angle_alpha   90.00
_cell.angle_beta   90.00
_cell.angle_gamma   90.00
#
_symmetry.space_group_name_H-M   'P 1'
#
loop_
_entity.id
_entity.type
_entity.pdbx_description
1 polymer ?
#
loop_
_entity_poly.entity_id
_entity_poly.type
_entity_poly.pdbx_seq_one_letter_code
_entity_poly.pdbx_strand_id
1 'polypeptide(L)'
;LIIVGSAGQYRYTIIKEVTGILKKNNRNFHIVRTTYLTHDILRNIDGSDIEAIIITSCPRLAIEDFTKYDKPVLTPGEVMYMFGLREDYTYPW
;
A
#
# COMPACT_ATOMS: atom_id res chain seq x y z
N LEU A 1 5.40 -3.42 3.03
CA LEU A 1 4.54 -2.97 4.14
C LEU A 1 3.17 -2.58 3.61
N ILE A 2 2.07 -3.10 4.15
CA ILE A 2 0.70 -2.75 3.75
C ILE A 2 0.08 -1.88 4.85
N ILE A 3 -0.35 -0.66 4.49
CA ILE A 3 -1.06 0.24 5.40
C ILE A 3 -2.56 0.12 5.18
N VAL A 4 -3.28 -0.15 6.26
CA VAL A 4 -4.73 -0.32 6.31
C VAL A 4 -5.36 0.79 7.13
N GLY A 5 -6.36 1.45 6.54
CA GLY A 5 -7.11 2.53 7.20
C GLY A 5 -8.14 2.01 8.21
N SER A 6 -8.54 2.86 9.13
CA SER A 6 -9.65 2.61 10.06
C SER A 6 -10.99 3.12 9.50
N ALA A 7 -12.10 2.63 10.06
CA ALA A 7 -13.46 3.07 9.75
C ALA A 7 -13.75 3.12 8.23
N GLY A 8 -14.16 4.28 7.69
CA GLY A 8 -14.52 4.45 6.28
C GLY A 8 -13.36 4.26 5.29
N GLN A 9 -12.11 4.17 5.77
CA GLN A 9 -10.95 3.85 4.95
C GLN A 9 -10.57 2.37 4.98
N TYR A 10 -11.30 1.54 5.73
CA TYR A 10 -11.07 0.10 5.78
C TYR A 10 -11.71 -0.59 4.58
N ARG A 11 -10.88 -1.15 3.68
CA ARG A 11 -11.33 -1.72 2.40
C ARG A 11 -10.95 -3.20 2.30
N TYR A 12 -11.74 -4.07 2.93
CA TYR A 12 -11.44 -5.50 3.04
C TYR A 12 -11.13 -6.18 1.70
N THR A 13 -11.94 -5.93 0.66
CA THR A 13 -11.76 -6.57 -0.65
C THR A 13 -10.41 -6.25 -1.27
N ILE A 14 -10.02 -4.97 -1.26
CA ILE A 14 -8.72 -4.50 -1.79
C ILE A 14 -7.57 -5.11 -0.98
N ILE A 15 -7.68 -5.15 0.35
CA ILE A 15 -6.65 -5.75 1.21
C ILE A 15 -6.49 -7.24 0.88
N LYS A 16 -7.61 -7.96 0.73
CA LYS A 16 -7.61 -9.39 0.38
C LYS A 16 -7.00 -9.64 -0.99
N GLU A 17 -7.29 -8.78 -1.95
CA GLU A 17 -6.73 -8.86 -3.30
C GLU A 17 -5.21 -8.62 -3.30
N VAL A 18 -4.76 -7.49 -2.75
CA VAL A 18 -3.33 -7.15 -2.64
C VAL A 18 -2.55 -8.24 -1.91
N THR A 19 -3.04 -8.70 -0.75
CA THR A 19 -2.37 -9.78 -0.01
C THR A 19 -2.37 -11.10 -0.78
N GLY A 20 -3.43 -11.39 -1.54
CA GLY A 20 -3.50 -12.55 -2.42
C GLY A 20 -2.46 -12.50 -3.54
N ILE A 21 -2.30 -11.34 -4.18
CA ILE A 21 -1.30 -11.11 -5.23
C ILE A 21 0.11 -11.28 -4.66
N LEU A 22 0.41 -10.68 -3.52
CA LEU A 22 1.72 -10.79 -2.87
C LEU A 22 2.05 -12.24 -2.48
N LYS A 23 1.07 -12.97 -1.90
CA LYS A 23 1.25 -14.40 -1.58
C LYS A 23 1.52 -15.26 -2.81
N LYS A 24 0.76 -15.06 -3.90
CA LYS A 24 0.95 -15.79 -5.17
C LYS A 24 2.32 -15.57 -5.79
N ASN A 25 2.92 -14.40 -5.54
CA ASN A 25 4.23 -14.01 -6.05
C ASN A 25 5.35 -14.19 -5.02
N ASN A 26 5.13 -15.02 -3.99
CA ASN A 26 6.09 -15.34 -2.92
C ASN A 26 6.72 -14.09 -2.27
N ARG A 27 5.93 -13.03 -2.09
CA ARG A 27 6.37 -11.79 -1.42
C ARG A 27 5.98 -11.80 0.05
N ASN A 28 6.92 -11.40 0.90
CA ASN A 28 6.67 -11.19 2.31
C ASN A 28 6.01 -9.82 2.53
N PHE A 29 5.11 -9.72 3.51
CA PHE A 29 4.48 -8.46 3.85
C PHE A 29 4.05 -8.42 5.31
N HIS A 30 4.05 -7.21 5.86
CA HIS A 30 3.45 -6.87 7.14
C HIS A 30 2.21 -6.02 6.90
N ILE A 31 1.18 -6.19 7.73
CA ILE A 31 -0.02 -5.35 7.71
C ILE A 31 0.01 -4.46 8.94
N VAL A 32 -0.04 -3.15 8.73
CA VAL A 32 -0.19 -2.17 9.81
C VAL A 32 -1.51 -1.46 9.62
N ARG A 33 -2.33 -1.48 10.67
CA ARG A 33 -3.59 -0.75 10.73
C ARG A 33 -3.38 0.55 11.47
N THR A 34 -3.76 1.67 10.86
CA THR A 34 -3.73 2.98 11.51
C THR A 34 -4.94 3.82 11.13
N THR A 35 -5.36 4.67 12.07
CA THR A 35 -6.39 5.69 11.82
C THR A 35 -5.81 6.91 11.13
N TYR A 36 -4.57 7.29 11.49
CA TYR A 36 -3.86 8.43 10.90
C TYR A 36 -2.47 7.98 10.50
N LEU A 37 -2.11 8.17 9.23
CA LEU A 37 -0.77 7.89 8.73
C LEU A 37 -0.04 9.22 8.52
N THR A 38 1.04 9.42 9.25
CA THR A 38 1.94 10.58 9.11
C THR A 38 3.33 10.09 8.69
N HIS A 39 4.20 11.01 8.25
CA HIS A 39 5.59 10.69 7.93
C HIS A 39 6.35 10.08 9.11
N ASP A 40 6.18 10.61 10.32
CA ASP A 40 6.86 10.08 11.50
C ASP A 40 6.37 8.67 11.84
N ILE A 41 5.06 8.42 11.76
CA ILE A 41 4.53 7.07 11.97
C ILE A 41 5.11 6.12 10.94
N LEU A 42 5.07 6.50 9.66
CA LEU A 42 5.57 5.67 8.57
C LEU A 42 7.06 5.36 8.75
N ARG A 43 7.90 6.36 9.07
CA ARG A 43 9.33 6.16 9.35
C ARG A 43 9.61 5.25 10.53
N ASN A 44 8.78 5.29 11.56
CA ASN A 44 8.95 4.44 12.74
C ASN A 44 8.56 2.97 12.50
N ILE A 45 7.63 2.71 11.57
CA ILE A 45 7.20 1.34 11.22
C ILE A 45 7.90 0.79 9.98
N ASP A 46 8.58 1.65 9.23
CA ASP A 46 9.35 1.32 8.05
C ASP A 46 10.75 0.81 8.46
N GLY A 47 10.92 -0.51 8.39
CA GLY A 47 12.18 -1.19 8.71
C GLY A 47 13.10 -1.36 7.49
N SER A 48 14.36 -1.72 7.72
CA SER A 48 15.33 -2.02 6.65
C SER A 48 14.93 -3.21 5.77
N ASP A 49 14.07 -4.08 6.27
CA ASP A 49 13.48 -5.25 5.60
C ASP A 49 12.28 -4.89 4.70
N ILE A 50 11.79 -3.66 4.76
CA ILE A 50 10.69 -3.17 3.92
C ILE A 50 11.24 -2.55 2.64
N GLU A 51 10.89 -3.13 1.50
CA GLU A 51 11.30 -2.63 0.18
C GLU A 51 10.30 -1.66 -0.45
N ALA A 52 9.02 -1.79 -0.10
CA ALA A 52 7.93 -0.97 -0.64
C ALA A 52 6.76 -0.86 0.35
N ILE A 53 6.01 0.22 0.23
CA ILE A 53 4.83 0.52 1.05
C ILE A 53 3.61 0.54 0.13
N ILE A 54 2.52 -0.10 0.56
CA ILE A 54 1.26 -0.16 -0.19
C ILE A 54 0.17 0.45 0.68
N ILE A 55 -0.44 1.53 0.21
CA ILE A 55 -1.50 2.23 0.94
C ILE A 55 -2.86 1.73 0.42
N THR A 56 -3.59 1.01 1.26
CA THR A 56 -4.94 0.51 0.95
C THR A 56 -6.07 1.40 1.52
N SER A 57 -5.70 2.53 2.13
CA SER A 57 -6.60 3.48 2.80
C SER A 57 -7.01 4.64 1.88
N CYS A 58 -6.72 5.89 2.25
CA CYS A 58 -6.93 7.05 1.40
C CYS A 58 -5.84 7.11 0.33
N PRO A 59 -6.18 7.07 -0.97
CA PRO A 59 -5.19 7.00 -2.03
C PRO A 59 -4.38 8.29 -2.17
N ARG A 60 -4.94 9.42 -1.70
CA ARG A 60 -4.26 10.71 -1.60
C ARG A 60 -2.91 10.58 -0.90
N LEU A 61 -2.83 9.73 0.12
CA LEU A 61 -1.59 9.51 0.85
C LEU A 61 -0.47 9.00 -0.06
N ALA A 62 -0.75 8.02 -0.93
CA ALA A 62 0.27 7.47 -1.83
C ALA A 62 0.63 8.45 -2.95
N ILE A 63 -0.37 9.13 -3.50
CA ILE A 63 -0.23 9.96 -4.70
C ILE A 63 0.35 11.35 -4.37
N GLU A 64 -0.05 11.95 -3.26
CA GLU A 64 0.29 13.34 -2.90
C GLU A 64 1.18 13.42 -1.65
N ASP A 65 0.78 12.80 -0.53
CA ASP A 65 1.46 13.05 0.75
C ASP A 65 2.83 12.36 0.80
N PHE A 66 2.96 11.14 0.29
CA PHE A 66 4.16 10.32 0.37
C PHE A 66 4.93 10.20 -0.95
N THR A 67 4.66 11.05 -1.94
CA THR A 67 5.35 11.02 -3.25
C THR A 67 6.86 11.23 -3.13
N LYS A 68 7.32 11.88 -2.05
CA LYS A 68 8.73 12.15 -1.76
C LYS A 68 9.30 11.25 -0.65
N TYR A 69 8.59 10.19 -0.29
CA TYR A 69 9.07 9.26 0.72
C TYR A 69 10.29 8.48 0.20
N ASP A 70 11.18 8.07 1.10
CA ASP A 70 12.49 7.50 0.75
C ASP A 70 12.39 6.14 0.01
N LYS A 71 11.22 5.49 0.12
CA LYS A 71 10.91 4.18 -0.47
C LYS A 71 9.65 4.29 -1.34
N PRO A 72 9.48 3.41 -2.34
CA PRO A 72 8.29 3.44 -3.18
C PRO A 72 7.02 3.25 -2.34
N VAL A 73 6.09 4.21 -2.47
CA VAL A 73 4.76 4.17 -1.87
C VAL A 73 3.74 4.02 -2.99
N LEU A 74 3.03 2.89 -2.97
CA LEU A 74 2.18 2.44 -4.06
C LEU A 74 0.71 2.42 -3.66
N THR A 75 -0.15 2.67 -4.64
CA THR A 75 -1.58 2.38 -4.61
C THR A 75 -1.85 0.92 -4.97
N PRO A 76 -3.04 0.38 -4.66
CA PRO A 76 -3.42 -0.97 -5.08
C PRO A 76 -3.41 -1.16 -6.59
N GLY A 77 -3.86 -0.16 -7.37
CA GLY A 77 -3.83 -0.19 -8.83
C GLY A 77 -2.40 -0.34 -9.37
N GLU A 78 -1.44 0.39 -8.82
CA GLU A 78 -0.01 0.27 -9.19
C GLU A 78 0.56 -1.11 -8.87
N VAL A 79 0.13 -1.72 -7.76
CA VAL A 79 0.51 -3.10 -7.44
C VAL A 79 -0.02 -4.07 -8.49
N MET A 80 -1.28 -3.94 -8.89
CA MET A 80 -1.88 -4.79 -9.93
C MET A 80 -1.17 -4.63 -11.28
N TYR A 81 -0.88 -3.38 -11.68
CA TYR A 81 -0.15 -3.07 -12.90
C TYR A 81 1.25 -3.69 -12.90
N MET A 82 2.00 -3.52 -11.80
CA MET A 82 3.36 -4.08 -11.65
C MET A 82 3.38 -5.61 -11.77
N PHE A 83 2.33 -6.29 -11.31
CA PHE A 83 2.20 -7.75 -11.43
C PHE A 83 1.54 -8.21 -12.74
N GLY A 84 1.29 -7.30 -13.70
CA GLY A 84 0.71 -7.63 -15.00
C GLY A 84 -0.75 -8.07 -14.94
N LEU A 85 -1.47 -7.68 -13.88
CA LEU A 85 -2.89 -8.02 -13.70
C LEU A 85 -3.82 -6.97 -14.34
N ARG A 86 -3.26 -5.81 -14.72
CA ARG A 86 -3.91 -4.74 -15.48
C ARG A 86 -2.91 -4.15 -16.45
N GLU A 87 -3.38 -3.81 -17.64
CA GLU A 87 -2.56 -3.15 -18.67
C GLU A 87 -2.75 -1.63 -18.68
N ASP A 88 -3.84 -1.15 -18.07
CA ASP A 88 -4.15 0.27 -17.91
C ASP A 88 -3.78 0.79 -16.52
N TYR A 89 -3.24 2.00 -16.47
CA TYR A 89 -3.11 2.73 -15.21
C TYR A 89 -4.49 3.26 -14.80
N THR A 90 -5.16 2.56 -13.90
CA THR A 90 -6.40 3.06 -13.30
C THR A 90 -6.09 3.90 -12.06
N TYR A 91 -6.59 5.13 -12.03
CA TYR A 91 -6.53 5.97 -10.84
C TYR A 91 -7.15 5.21 -9.65
N PRO A 92 -6.59 5.38 -8.45
CA PRO A 92 -5.90 4.41 -7.57
C PRO A 92 -6.39 2.94 -7.43
N TRP A 93 -7.44 2.49 -8.12
CA TRP A 93 -8.04 1.15 -7.96
C TRP A 93 -8.04 0.33 -9.24
#